data_AF-A0A0F7U3G7-F1
#
_entry.id   AF-A0A0F7U3G7-F1
#
_cell.length_a   1.000
_cell.length_b   1.000
_cell.length_c   1.000
_cell.angle_alpha   90.00
_cell.angle_beta   90.00
_cell.angle_gamma   90.00
#
_symmetry.space_group_name_H-M   'P 1'
#
loop_
_entity.id
_entity.type
_entity.pdbx_description
1 polymer ?
#
loop_
_entity_poly.entity_id
_entity_poly.type
_entity_poly.pdbx_seq_one_letter_code
_entity_poly.pdbx_strand_id
1 'polypeptide(L)'
;MGFADLQPILQSLLESVALFNAAVRGGFKEAASSQVDLPDDKLATIQRVISFLYNQDYNEISTFDIQDAKDAIAEVVKPCSTAQNNFEVFLAADKFDIPSLKRLAKSRLISWIEKNPEKLSQIVRDIWVNIPPLETELQSAIINAISCHADTFLKHDEGIKILSDLPELTIAVLKETVDENTRLKLQPRKIRAGW
;
A
#
# COMPACT_ATOMS: atom_id res chain seq x y z
N MET A 1 32.06 -12.51 -0.99
CA MET A 1 31.56 -11.59 -2.03
C MET A 1 31.82 -10.19 -1.51
N GLY A 2 32.76 -9.47 -2.13
CA GLY A 2 33.18 -8.15 -1.67
C GLY A 2 32.24 -7.06 -2.18
N PHE A 3 32.27 -5.88 -1.56
CA PHE A 3 31.49 -4.71 -1.98
C PHE A 3 31.69 -4.35 -3.47
N ALA A 4 32.88 -4.63 -4.02
CA ALA A 4 33.21 -4.44 -5.43
C ALA A 4 32.50 -5.42 -6.39
N ASP A 5 32.14 -6.63 -5.93
CA ASP A 5 31.42 -7.63 -6.75
C ASP A 5 29.92 -7.28 -6.89
N LEU A 6 29.39 -6.49 -5.96
CA LEU A 6 27.98 -6.08 -5.93
C LEU A 6 27.71 -4.84 -6.79
N GLN A 7 28.72 -4.00 -7.04
CA GLN A 7 28.57 -2.76 -7.80
C GLN A 7 28.09 -2.97 -9.26
N PRO A 8 28.63 -3.90 -10.06
CA PRO A 8 28.12 -4.14 -11.42
C PRO A 8 26.72 -4.79 -11.41
N ILE A 9 26.39 -5.57 -10.38
CA ILE A 9 25.06 -6.17 -10.21
C ILE A 9 24.05 -5.07 -9.87
N LEU A 10 24.39 -4.17 -8.94
CA LEU A 10 23.59 -3.00 -8.59
C LEU A 10 23.30 -2.14 -9.82
N GLN A 11 24.35 -1.89 -10.61
CA GLN A 11 24.27 -1.07 -11.81
C GLN A 11 23.34 -1.70 -12.86
N SER A 12 23.54 -2.98 -13.18
CA SER A 12 22.68 -3.71 -14.13
C SER A 12 21.22 -3.75 -13.69
N LEU A 13 20.99 -3.88 -12.40
CA LEU A 13 19.68 -3.98 -11.80
C LEU A 13 18.96 -2.62 -11.75
N LEU A 14 19.67 -1.54 -11.45
CA LEU A 14 19.14 -0.17 -11.59
C LEU A 14 18.83 0.14 -13.06
N GLU A 15 19.70 -0.26 -13.99
CA GLU A 15 19.45 -0.10 -15.44
C GLU A 15 18.26 -0.93 -15.96
N SER A 16 17.81 -1.94 -15.22
CA SER A 16 16.60 -2.70 -15.57
C SER A 16 15.30 -1.92 -15.32
N VAL A 17 15.35 -0.87 -14.50
CA VAL A 17 14.23 0.03 -14.24
C VAL A 17 14.31 1.20 -15.21
N ALA A 18 13.23 1.43 -15.98
CA ALA A 18 13.23 2.38 -17.09
C ALA A 18 13.67 3.80 -16.67
N LEU A 19 13.22 4.26 -15.51
CA LEU A 19 13.58 5.58 -14.97
C LEU A 19 15.07 5.69 -14.65
N PHE A 20 15.65 4.70 -13.98
CA PHE A 20 17.08 4.71 -13.62
C PHE A 20 17.96 4.47 -14.84
N ASN A 21 17.52 3.69 -15.83
CA ASN A 21 18.19 3.56 -17.12
C ASN A 21 18.32 4.93 -17.81
N ALA A 22 17.21 5.67 -17.89
CA ALA A 22 17.20 7.01 -18.48
C ALA A 22 18.11 7.99 -17.70
N ALA A 23 18.13 7.91 -16.37
CA ALA A 23 18.99 8.75 -15.53
C ALA A 23 20.49 8.42 -15.69
N VAL A 24 20.83 7.14 -15.84
CA VAL A 24 22.22 6.64 -15.91
C VAL A 24 22.80 6.74 -17.32
N ARG A 25 22.01 6.48 -18.35
CA ARG A 25 22.45 6.44 -19.76
C ARG A 25 22.03 7.66 -20.58
N GLY A 26 21.17 8.51 -20.02
CA GLY A 26 20.77 9.75 -20.67
C GLY A 26 21.87 10.81 -20.67
N GLY A 27 21.67 11.87 -21.46
CA GLY A 27 22.57 13.03 -21.47
C GLY A 27 22.36 14.00 -20.29
N PHE A 28 21.86 13.50 -19.15
CA PHE A 28 21.51 14.33 -17.98
C PHE A 28 22.67 14.41 -16.98
N LYS A 29 22.57 15.33 -16.02
CA LYS A 29 23.63 15.57 -15.01
C LYS A 29 23.85 14.34 -14.11
N GLU A 30 22.83 13.52 -13.95
CA GLU A 30 22.80 12.30 -13.14
C GLU A 30 23.76 11.24 -13.72
N ALA A 31 23.81 11.11 -15.04
CA ALA A 31 24.73 10.22 -15.73
C ALA A 31 26.20 10.64 -15.50
N ALA A 32 26.48 11.94 -15.57
CA ALA A 32 27.82 12.48 -15.35
C ALA A 32 28.27 12.41 -13.88
N SER A 33 27.35 12.59 -12.95
CA SER A 33 27.62 12.56 -11.51
C SER A 33 27.56 11.15 -10.90
N SER A 34 27.01 10.17 -11.63
CA SER A 34 26.69 8.84 -11.10
C SER A 34 25.84 8.89 -9.81
N GLN A 35 25.03 9.94 -9.67
CA GLN A 35 24.20 10.20 -8.49
C GLN A 35 22.78 10.55 -8.94
N VAL A 36 21.79 9.91 -8.32
CA VAL A 36 20.37 10.21 -8.51
C VAL A 36 19.82 10.67 -7.16
N ASP A 37 19.40 11.92 -7.10
CA ASP A 37 18.79 12.50 -5.91
C ASP A 37 17.27 12.25 -5.92
N LEU A 38 16.75 11.72 -4.80
CA LEU A 38 15.34 11.39 -4.60
C LEU A 38 14.79 12.12 -3.36
N PRO A 39 14.67 13.45 -3.37
CA PRO A 39 14.34 14.25 -2.19
C PRO A 39 12.90 14.05 -1.68
N ASP A 40 11.98 13.67 -2.58
CA ASP A 40 10.56 13.49 -2.26
C ASP A 40 10.23 12.06 -1.79
N ASP A 41 11.20 11.13 -1.85
CA ASP A 41 11.00 9.73 -1.50
C ASP A 41 11.63 9.42 -0.14
N LYS A 42 10.89 8.70 0.71
CA LYS A 42 11.40 8.27 2.01
C LYS A 42 12.51 7.24 1.82
N LEU A 43 13.61 7.40 2.56
CA LEU A 43 14.75 6.47 2.53
C LEU A 43 14.31 5.01 2.74
N ALA A 44 13.43 4.77 3.71
CA ALA A 44 12.93 3.43 4.03
C ALA A 44 12.12 2.80 2.88
N THR A 45 11.41 3.61 2.08
CA THR A 45 10.68 3.15 0.89
C THR A 45 11.65 2.78 -0.21
N ILE A 46 12.66 3.63 -0.48
CA ILE A 46 13.70 3.35 -1.48
C ILE A 46 14.50 2.10 -1.12
N GLN A 47 14.82 1.88 0.16
CA GLN A 47 15.46 0.66 0.62
C GLN A 47 14.62 -0.59 0.34
N ARG A 48 13.29 -0.53 0.46
CA ARG A 48 12.38 -1.64 0.11
C ARG A 48 12.34 -1.87 -1.39
N VAL A 49 12.31 -0.80 -2.20
CA VAL A 49 12.41 -0.90 -3.66
C VAL A 49 13.72 -1.60 -4.05
N ILE A 50 14.85 -1.15 -3.51
CA ILE A 50 16.16 -1.78 -3.75
C ILE A 50 16.15 -3.23 -3.29
N SER A 51 15.67 -3.51 -2.08
CA SER A 51 15.57 -4.89 -1.55
C SER A 51 14.79 -5.81 -2.50
N PHE A 52 13.66 -5.32 -3.02
CA PHE A 52 12.87 -6.06 -4.01
C PHE A 52 13.65 -6.32 -5.29
N LEU A 53 14.33 -5.30 -5.84
CA LEU A 53 15.10 -5.50 -7.06
C LEU A 53 16.11 -6.65 -6.88
N TYR A 54 16.78 -6.72 -5.72
CA TYR A 54 17.78 -7.76 -5.43
C TYR A 54 17.19 -9.13 -5.12
N ASN A 55 16.20 -9.16 -4.24
CA ASN A 55 15.72 -10.41 -3.63
C ASN A 55 14.38 -10.87 -4.21
N GLN A 56 13.80 -10.11 -5.14
CA GLN A 56 12.42 -10.24 -5.61
C GLN A 56 11.38 -10.15 -4.48
N ASP A 57 11.79 -9.59 -3.34
CA ASP A 57 10.96 -9.38 -2.16
C ASP A 57 11.51 -8.23 -1.28
N TYR A 58 10.65 -7.64 -0.46
CA TYR A 58 11.01 -6.66 0.56
C TYR A 58 10.32 -6.96 1.89
N ASN A 59 10.93 -6.54 2.99
CA ASN A 59 10.31 -6.65 4.30
C ASN A 59 9.35 -5.47 4.54
N GLU A 60 8.10 -5.78 4.89
CA GLU A 60 7.06 -4.81 5.20
C GLU A 60 7.34 -4.07 6.51
N ILE A 61 8.18 -4.64 7.37
CA ILE A 61 8.57 -4.10 8.69
C ILE A 61 10.08 -3.82 8.62
N SER A 62 10.52 -2.57 8.71
CA SER A 62 11.96 -2.28 8.71
C SER A 62 12.52 -2.33 10.13
N THR A 63 13.80 -2.70 10.26
CA THR A 63 14.54 -2.55 11.51
C THR A 63 14.77 -1.08 11.89
N PHE A 64 14.69 -0.16 10.92
CA PHE A 64 14.84 1.27 11.15
C PHE A 64 13.58 1.91 11.73
N ASP A 65 12.40 1.33 11.47
CA ASP A 65 11.14 1.67 12.13
C ASP A 65 11.23 1.44 13.66
N ILE A 66 12.20 0.62 14.09
CA ILE A 66 12.50 0.31 15.51
C ILE A 66 13.56 1.26 16.09
N GLN A 67 14.44 1.85 15.26
CA GLN A 67 15.50 2.76 15.73
C GLN A 67 14.95 4.15 16.09
N ASP A 68 13.98 4.66 15.33
CA ASP A 68 13.24 5.90 15.69
C ASP A 68 12.34 5.68 16.92
N ALA A 69 12.03 4.42 17.25
CA ALA A 69 11.28 4.02 18.43
C ALA A 69 12.15 3.71 19.65
N LYS A 70 13.49 3.86 19.59
CA LYS A 70 14.36 3.53 20.74
C LYS A 70 14.23 4.47 21.95
N ASP A 71 13.50 5.57 21.82
CA ASP A 71 13.09 6.42 22.95
C ASP A 71 11.73 6.01 23.56
N ALA A 72 11.05 4.99 23.03
CA ALA A 72 9.82 4.44 23.58
C ALA A 72 9.93 2.92 23.75
N ILE A 73 10.29 2.52 24.96
CA ILE A 73 10.38 1.13 25.40
C ILE A 73 9.04 0.41 25.10
N ALA A 74 9.10 -0.67 24.32
CA ALA A 74 8.10 -1.73 24.21
C ALA A 74 6.69 -1.36 23.68
N GLU A 75 6.57 -0.58 22.60
CA GLU A 75 5.35 -0.62 21.77
C GLU A 75 5.57 -1.50 20.54
N VAL A 76 4.93 -2.67 20.57
CA VAL A 76 4.36 -3.43 19.45
C VAL A 76 4.51 -2.72 18.10
N VAL A 77 5.19 -3.36 17.13
CA VAL A 77 5.16 -2.94 15.72
C VAL A 77 3.74 -2.54 15.33
N LYS A 78 3.52 -1.23 15.16
CA LYS A 78 2.18 -0.65 14.99
C LYS A 78 1.64 -1.16 13.66
N PRO A 79 0.52 -1.91 13.59
CA PRO A 79 0.06 -2.50 12.32
C PRO A 79 -0.24 -1.48 11.22
N CYS A 80 -0.46 -0.21 11.57
CA CYS A 80 -0.54 0.91 10.64
C CYS A 80 0.75 1.10 9.81
N SER A 81 1.93 0.82 10.39
CA SER A 81 3.20 0.94 9.66
C SER A 81 3.32 -0.10 8.55
N THR A 82 2.84 -1.33 8.75
CA THR A 82 2.86 -2.37 7.69
C THR A 82 2.06 -1.94 6.46
N ALA A 83 0.82 -1.47 6.66
CA ALA A 83 -0.01 -1.00 5.57
C ALA A 83 0.58 0.24 4.89
N GLN A 84 1.10 1.18 5.69
CA GLN A 84 1.72 2.39 5.20
C GLN A 84 2.97 2.10 4.38
N ASN A 85 3.83 1.22 4.87
CA ASN A 85 5.03 0.77 4.17
C ASN A 85 4.68 0.13 2.82
N ASN A 86 3.68 -0.76 2.79
CA ASN A 86 3.21 -1.37 1.55
C ASN A 86 2.61 -0.34 0.59
N PHE A 87 1.84 0.63 1.10
CA PHE A 87 1.26 1.69 0.30
C PHE A 87 2.33 2.62 -0.30
N GLU A 88 3.32 3.02 0.48
CA GLU A 88 4.46 3.82 0.00
C GLU A 88 5.26 3.08 -1.06
N VAL A 89 5.53 1.79 -0.86
CA VAL A 89 6.20 0.97 -1.88
C VAL A 89 5.36 0.85 -3.13
N PHE A 90 4.04 0.73 -3.00
CA PHE A 90 3.12 0.72 -4.12
C PHE A 90 3.18 2.03 -4.93
N LEU A 91 3.15 3.19 -4.28
CA LEU A 91 3.28 4.49 -4.94
C LEU A 91 4.66 4.65 -5.60
N ALA A 92 5.73 4.26 -4.91
CA ALA A 92 7.08 4.29 -5.46
C ALA A 92 7.22 3.37 -6.68
N ALA A 93 6.64 2.17 -6.63
CA ALA A 93 6.67 1.23 -7.75
C ALA A 93 5.88 1.71 -8.96
N ASP A 94 4.79 2.45 -8.74
CA ASP A 94 4.07 3.16 -9.82
C ASP A 94 4.93 4.28 -10.41
N LYS A 95 5.50 5.14 -9.56
CA LYS A 95 6.39 6.26 -9.95
C LYS A 95 7.61 5.80 -10.75
N PHE A 96 8.24 4.71 -10.35
CA PHE A 96 9.45 4.18 -10.98
C PHE A 96 9.17 3.18 -12.11
N ASP A 97 7.90 2.92 -12.41
CA ASP A 97 7.45 1.95 -13.41
C ASP A 97 8.06 0.56 -13.19
N ILE A 98 7.78 -0.03 -12.02
CA ILE A 98 8.20 -1.39 -11.63
C ILE A 98 6.95 -2.26 -11.43
N PRO A 99 6.35 -2.82 -12.51
CA PRO A 99 5.04 -3.48 -12.44
C PRO A 99 4.97 -4.68 -11.49
N SER A 100 6.05 -5.47 -11.39
CA SER A 100 6.11 -6.64 -10.51
C SER A 100 6.07 -6.24 -9.03
N LEU A 101 6.81 -5.19 -8.65
CA LEU A 101 6.79 -4.64 -7.29
C LEU A 101 5.44 -4.00 -6.97
N LYS A 102 4.88 -3.22 -7.90
CA LYS A 102 3.57 -2.61 -7.76
C LYS A 102 2.50 -3.65 -7.47
N ARG A 103 2.50 -4.76 -8.22
CA ARG A 103 1.59 -5.89 -8.01
C ARG A 103 1.78 -6.56 -6.65
N LEU A 104 3.02 -6.80 -6.23
CA LEU A 104 3.32 -7.41 -4.92
C LEU A 104 2.84 -6.52 -3.77
N ALA A 105 3.19 -5.22 -3.81
CA ALA A 105 2.82 -4.25 -2.79
C ALA A 105 1.30 -4.06 -2.69
N LYS A 106 0.60 -3.99 -3.84
CA LYS A 106 -0.86 -3.97 -3.88
C LYS A 106 -1.46 -5.22 -3.25
N SER A 107 -0.98 -6.41 -3.61
CA SER A 107 -1.49 -7.67 -3.07
C SER A 107 -1.34 -7.74 -1.55
N ARG A 108 -0.19 -7.30 -1.02
CA ARG A 108 0.08 -7.21 0.42
C ARG A 108 -0.83 -6.21 1.12
N LEU A 109 -1.02 -5.03 0.53
CA LEU A 109 -1.90 -4.00 1.07
C LEU A 109 -3.36 -4.48 1.14
N ILE A 110 -3.87 -5.09 0.06
CA ILE A 110 -5.23 -5.68 0.04
C ILE A 110 -5.35 -6.75 1.14
N SER A 111 -4.38 -7.67 1.23
CA SER A 111 -4.40 -8.70 2.27
C SER A 111 -4.39 -8.12 3.68
N TRP A 112 -3.67 -7.01 3.91
CA TRP A 112 -3.68 -6.32 5.19
C TRP A 112 -5.05 -5.70 5.50
N ILE A 113 -5.68 -5.05 4.52
CA ILE A 113 -7.01 -4.42 4.64
C ILE A 113 -8.05 -5.47 5.04
N GLU A 114 -8.05 -6.62 4.38
CA GLU A 114 -8.97 -7.72 4.66
C GLU A 114 -8.79 -8.32 6.07
N LYS A 115 -7.56 -8.32 6.58
CA LYS A 115 -7.21 -8.90 7.89
C LYS A 115 -7.34 -7.93 9.06
N ASN A 116 -7.36 -6.62 8.81
CA ASN A 116 -7.34 -5.58 9.84
C ASN A 116 -8.40 -4.48 9.61
N PRO A 117 -9.68 -4.83 9.39
CA PRO A 117 -10.74 -3.86 9.11
C PRO A 117 -10.90 -2.82 10.23
N GLU A 118 -10.63 -3.18 11.48
CA GLU A 118 -10.70 -2.30 12.65
C GLU A 118 -9.61 -1.22 12.67
N LYS A 119 -8.50 -1.42 11.95
CA LYS A 119 -7.39 -0.46 11.86
C LYS A 119 -7.45 0.35 10.58
N LEU A 120 -8.36 0.04 9.66
CA LEU A 120 -8.46 0.67 8.36
C LEU A 120 -8.68 2.18 8.45
N SER A 121 -9.45 2.65 9.44
CA SER A 121 -9.72 4.07 9.68
C SER A 121 -8.45 4.90 9.92
N GLN A 122 -7.35 4.28 10.36
CA GLN A 122 -6.10 5.00 10.62
C GLN A 122 -5.34 5.39 9.36
N ILE A 123 -5.58 4.69 8.24
CA ILE A 123 -4.75 4.81 7.03
C ILE A 123 -5.56 5.04 5.75
N VAL A 124 -6.85 4.71 5.76
CA VAL A 124 -7.67 4.74 4.54
C VAL A 124 -7.76 6.12 3.89
N ARG A 125 -7.70 7.20 4.67
CA ARG A 125 -7.68 8.56 4.12
C ARG A 125 -6.46 8.78 3.23
N ASP A 126 -5.28 8.47 3.75
CA ASP A 126 -4.01 8.64 3.04
C ASP A 126 -3.97 7.75 1.80
N ILE A 127 -4.46 6.52 1.91
CA ILE A 127 -4.57 5.60 0.79
C ILE A 127 -5.52 6.17 -0.27
N TRP A 128 -6.75 6.49 0.11
CA TRP A 128 -7.79 6.90 -0.84
C TRP A 128 -7.44 8.17 -1.62
N VAL A 129 -6.84 9.17 -0.95
CA VAL A 129 -6.48 10.45 -1.58
C VAL A 129 -5.31 10.31 -2.56
N ASN A 130 -4.40 9.35 -2.34
CA ASN A 130 -3.18 9.22 -3.13
C ASN A 130 -3.17 8.01 -4.08
N ILE A 131 -4.22 7.19 -4.10
CA ILE A 131 -4.34 6.07 -5.04
C ILE A 131 -4.35 6.59 -6.49
N PRO A 132 -3.55 6.02 -7.40
CA PRO A 132 -3.64 6.30 -8.83
C PRO A 132 -5.04 5.98 -9.39
N PRO A 133 -5.63 6.82 -10.27
CA PRO A 133 -7.02 6.67 -10.71
C PRO A 133 -7.36 5.33 -11.38
N LEU A 134 -6.37 4.63 -11.96
CA LEU A 134 -6.57 3.35 -12.64
C LEU A 134 -6.66 2.16 -11.67
N GLU A 135 -6.41 2.34 -10.38
CA GLU A 135 -6.27 1.26 -9.41
C GLU A 135 -7.61 0.89 -8.73
N THR A 136 -8.54 0.42 -9.56
CA THR A 136 -9.90 0.06 -9.18
C THR A 136 -9.96 -1.13 -8.23
N GLU A 137 -9.01 -2.06 -8.31
CA GLU A 137 -8.95 -3.25 -7.44
C GLU A 137 -8.72 -2.86 -5.97
N LEU A 138 -7.76 -1.95 -5.73
CA LEU A 138 -7.46 -1.48 -4.37
C LEU A 138 -8.61 -0.62 -3.82
N GLN A 139 -9.22 0.22 -4.65
CA GLN A 139 -10.43 0.96 -4.27
C GLN A 139 -11.56 0.01 -3.89
N SER A 140 -11.80 -1.04 -4.68
CA SER A 140 -12.84 -2.04 -4.41
C SER A 140 -12.58 -2.78 -3.11
N ALA A 141 -11.33 -3.14 -2.82
CA ALA A 141 -10.97 -3.77 -1.55
C ALA A 141 -11.28 -2.87 -0.34
N ILE A 142 -11.00 -1.57 -0.42
CA ILE A 142 -11.32 -0.59 0.63
C ILE A 142 -12.83 -0.47 0.80
N ILE A 143 -13.56 -0.25 -0.30
CA ILE A 143 -15.02 -0.12 -0.28
C ILE A 143 -15.66 -1.36 0.34
N ASN A 144 -15.25 -2.56 -0.07
CA ASN A 144 -15.76 -3.82 0.45
C ASN A 144 -15.44 -4.01 1.93
N ALA A 145 -14.22 -3.68 2.37
CA ALA A 145 -13.83 -3.81 3.77
C ALA A 145 -14.67 -2.90 4.68
N ILE A 146 -14.83 -1.62 4.29
CA ILE A 146 -15.68 -0.67 5.03
C ILE A 146 -17.14 -1.14 5.00
N SER A 147 -17.66 -1.54 3.84
CA SER A 147 -19.07 -1.93 3.72
C SER A 147 -19.41 -3.17 4.55
N CYS A 148 -18.53 -4.18 4.55
CA CYS A 148 -18.69 -5.39 5.37
C CYS A 148 -18.60 -5.12 6.87
N HIS A 149 -17.84 -4.10 7.29
CA HIS A 149 -17.54 -3.79 8.70
C HIS A 149 -18.04 -2.40 9.08
N ALA A 150 -19.09 -1.92 8.42
CA ALA A 150 -19.56 -0.54 8.53
C ALA A 150 -19.98 -0.20 9.96
N ASP A 151 -20.57 -1.14 10.68
CA ASP A 151 -20.97 -0.96 12.08
C ASP A 151 -19.76 -0.67 12.98
N THR A 152 -18.62 -1.30 12.71
CA THR A 152 -17.39 -1.14 13.47
C THR A 152 -16.65 0.13 13.03
N PHE A 153 -16.62 0.38 11.72
CA PHE A 153 -15.99 1.57 11.15
C PHE A 153 -16.68 2.85 11.62
N LEU A 154 -18.02 2.87 11.69
CA LEU A 154 -18.82 4.03 12.10
C LEU A 154 -18.90 4.24 13.62
N LYS A 155 -18.48 3.27 14.45
CA LYS A 155 -18.39 3.47 15.91
C LYS A 155 -17.26 4.43 16.31
N HIS A 156 -16.30 4.65 15.41
CA HIS A 156 -15.15 5.52 15.66
C HIS A 156 -15.37 6.88 15.01
N ASP A 157 -15.15 7.97 15.76
CA ASP A 157 -15.27 9.35 15.27
C ASP A 157 -14.42 9.59 14.01
N GLU A 158 -13.23 8.97 13.93
CA GLU A 158 -12.38 9.08 12.75
C GLU A 158 -13.02 8.43 11.51
N GLY A 159 -13.69 7.30 11.66
CA GLY A 159 -14.41 6.66 10.55
C GLY A 159 -15.56 7.52 10.03
N ILE A 160 -16.31 8.15 10.94
CA ILE A 160 -17.38 9.12 10.58
C ILE A 160 -16.78 10.32 9.86
N LYS A 161 -15.68 10.88 10.38
CA LYS A 161 -14.98 12.02 9.79
C LYS A 161 -14.46 11.71 8.40
N ILE A 162 -13.87 10.54 8.19
CA ILE A 162 -13.39 10.08 6.87
C ILE A 162 -14.52 10.06 5.84
N LEU A 163 -15.66 9.47 6.18
CA LEU A 163 -16.80 9.42 5.28
C LEU A 163 -17.47 10.80 5.09
N SER A 164 -17.33 11.70 6.05
CA SER A 164 -17.80 13.08 5.90
C SER A 164 -16.91 13.88 4.94
N ASP A 165 -15.60 13.67 5.00
CA ASP A 165 -14.62 14.44 4.24
C ASP A 165 -14.37 13.88 2.82
N LEU A 166 -14.70 12.60 2.57
CA LEU A 166 -14.45 11.91 1.29
C LEU A 166 -15.78 11.48 0.65
N PRO A 167 -16.48 12.39 -0.06
CA PRO A 167 -17.81 12.10 -0.59
C PRO A 167 -17.81 10.98 -1.63
N GLU A 168 -16.77 10.85 -2.46
CA GLU A 168 -16.66 9.78 -3.46
C GLU A 168 -16.59 8.40 -2.79
N LEU A 169 -15.78 8.28 -1.73
CA LEU A 169 -15.68 7.06 -0.94
C LEU A 169 -17.03 6.72 -0.30
N THR A 170 -17.67 7.72 0.30
CA THR A 170 -18.96 7.54 0.98
C THR A 170 -20.05 7.09 0.05
N ILE A 171 -20.17 7.71 -1.12
CA ILE A 171 -21.13 7.29 -2.14
C ILE A 171 -20.85 5.85 -2.58
N ALA A 172 -19.58 5.48 -2.77
CA ALA A 172 -19.21 4.12 -3.18
C ALA A 172 -19.55 3.08 -2.11
N VAL A 173 -19.22 3.34 -0.84
CA VAL A 173 -19.55 2.47 0.31
C VAL A 173 -21.07 2.33 0.49
N LEU A 174 -21.82 3.43 0.33
CA LEU A 174 -23.29 3.38 0.43
C LEU A 174 -23.90 2.53 -0.68
N LYS A 175 -23.42 2.67 -1.93
CA LYS A 175 -23.86 1.83 -3.05
C LYS A 175 -23.61 0.35 -2.77
N GLU A 176 -22.38 0.01 -2.39
CA GLU A 176 -22.00 -1.37 -2.09
C GLU A 176 -22.84 -1.95 -0.94
N THR A 177 -23.05 -1.17 0.13
CA THR A 177 -23.89 -1.58 1.26
C THR A 177 -25.35 -1.80 0.86
N VAL A 178 -25.90 -0.99 -0.04
CA VAL A 178 -27.28 -1.14 -0.55
C VAL A 178 -27.38 -2.37 -1.46
N ASP A 179 -26.40 -2.59 -2.33
CA ASP A 179 -26.35 -3.72 -3.24
C ASP A 179 -26.26 -5.04 -2.46
N GLU A 180 -25.40 -5.10 -1.44
CA GLU A 180 -25.29 -6.27 -0.58
C GLU A 180 -26.57 -6.56 0.20
N ASN A 181 -27.21 -5.53 0.76
CA ASN A 181 -28.50 -5.68 1.44
C ASN A 181 -29.61 -6.16 0.48
N THR A 182 -29.59 -5.71 -0.77
CA THR A 182 -30.52 -6.16 -1.80
C THR A 182 -30.29 -7.64 -2.13
N ARG A 183 -29.01 -8.04 -2.27
CA ARG A 183 -28.60 -9.43 -2.49
C ARG A 183 -29.06 -10.34 -1.35
N LEU A 184 -28.90 -9.92 -0.10
CA LEU A 184 -29.33 -10.69 1.08
C LEU A 184 -30.86 -10.86 1.15
N LYS A 185 -31.64 -9.84 0.78
CA LYS A 185 -33.11 -9.93 0.74
C LYS A 185 -33.63 -10.87 -0.34
N LEU A 186 -32.88 -11.04 -1.44
CA LEU A 186 -33.23 -11.93 -2.54
C LEU A 186 -32.86 -13.40 -2.29
N GLN A 187 -32.08 -13.71 -1.23
CA GLN A 187 -31.81 -15.10 -0.88
C GLN A 187 -33.07 -15.77 -0.32
N PRO A 188 -33.57 -16.89 -0.91
CA PRO A 188 -34.72 -17.58 -0.39
C PRO A 188 -34.42 -18.08 1.02
N ARG A 189 -35.21 -17.66 2.00
CA ARG A 189 -35.20 -18.23 3.35
C ARG A 189 -35.35 -19.75 3.18
N LYS A 190 -34.28 -20.52 3.41
CA LYS A 190 -34.38 -21.97 3.60
C LYS A 190 -35.30 -22.19 4.79
N ILE A 191 -36.59 -22.39 4.52
CA ILE A 191 -37.56 -22.82 5.50
C ILE A 191 -37.04 -24.17 5.99
N ARG A 192 -36.58 -24.22 7.24
CA ARG A 192 -36.40 -25.50 7.95
C ARG A 192 -37.81 -26.10 8.08
N ALA A 193 -38.21 -26.88 7.10
CA ALA A 193 -39.29 -27.84 7.26
C ALA A 193 -38.73 -28.94 8.16
N GLY A 194 -38.94 -28.78 9.47
CA GLY A 194 -38.84 -29.89 10.40
C GLY A 194 -40.03 -30.80 10.17
N TRP A 195 -39.74 -32.04 9.78
CA TRP A 195 -40.57 -33.21 9.99
C TRP A 195 -39.71 -34.25 10.71
#